data_AF-A0A429HU51-F1
#
_entry.id   AF-A0A429HU51-F1
#
_cell.length_a   1.000
_cell.length_b   1.000
_cell.length_c   1.000
_cell.angle_alpha   90.00
_cell.angle_beta   90.00
_cell.angle_gamma   90.00
#
_symmetry.space_group_name_H-M   'P 1'
#
loop_
_entity.id
_entity.type
_entity.pdbx_description
1 polymer ?
#
loop_
_entity_poly.entity_id
_entity_poly.type
_entity_poly.pdbx_seq_one_letter_code
_entity_poly.pdbx_strand_id
1 'polypeptide(L)'
;MHWLNARKLTPEHVRDRTGIALDLRPDTVEESLELSGAEIRKLADSLDVPVEELAVGRARQPAALFQSRADTAATRRAVQRDGFHFYNYYSLPAPSGYIAPVILDILCPDGRLPKLNNGHLEPAITVNIGPGDIHGRWGEEINDLTWAVLKANRAPEHAWIIGDSYLEPSYRPHSYSLAGQEPARIISYTCKSNLHALLSRANEWTDASYDRFVEDWSADGQAAVLAIALRRRAHTAASLAAATGIPKQKIAACLSGDGDALGLADLRRIGPVLGVDHRLLLPAEPVHDEIGKTWCSVEDGVASIREFGAYRAASMAGAPQLPDIVGLYLSVDRADTRALDLFDHGAGHYLATLGAPIAWWADEHGTVHEQQLAPDDSLWVGPCVPHGFSGTGALIKLGNGEGYGYLEHLELTQTVRRPQTLRRARRDRADWGYEPTTTT
;
A
#
# COMPACT_ATOMS: atom_id res chain seq x y z
N MET A 1 -13.97 -15.86 19.02
CA MET A 1 -14.16 -17.18 18.35
C MET A 1 -13.03 -17.54 17.39
N HIS A 2 -12.54 -16.65 16.52
CA HIS A 2 -11.49 -16.98 15.54
C HIS A 2 -10.32 -17.83 16.10
N TRP A 3 -9.65 -17.37 17.16
CA TRP A 3 -8.53 -18.12 17.77
C TRP A 3 -8.95 -19.41 18.45
N LEU A 4 -10.16 -19.46 19.02
CA LEU A 4 -10.75 -20.71 19.54
C LEU A 4 -10.93 -21.74 18.41
N ASN A 5 -11.45 -21.30 17.26
CA ASN A 5 -11.63 -22.13 16.08
C ASN A 5 -10.30 -22.64 15.50
N ALA A 6 -9.27 -21.80 15.52
CA ALA A 6 -7.93 -22.15 15.07
C ALA A 6 -7.29 -23.22 15.98
N ARG A 7 -7.44 -23.06 17.30
CA ARG A 7 -6.84 -23.96 18.30
C ARG A 7 -7.72 -25.16 18.69
N LYS A 8 -8.95 -25.25 18.15
CA LYS A 8 -9.96 -26.27 18.50
C LYS A 8 -10.29 -26.28 20.00
N LEU A 9 -10.38 -25.09 20.61
CA LEU A 9 -10.70 -24.90 22.02
C LEU A 9 -12.11 -24.36 22.19
N THR A 10 -12.91 -24.94 23.09
CA THR A 10 -14.24 -24.40 23.39
C THR A 10 -14.10 -23.31 24.47
N PRO A 11 -15.10 -22.43 24.67
CA PRO A 11 -15.15 -21.51 25.80
C PRO A 11 -14.92 -22.20 27.15
N GLU A 12 -15.42 -23.42 27.33
CA GLU A 12 -15.20 -24.22 28.55
C GLU A 12 -13.73 -24.59 28.73
N HIS A 13 -13.04 -25.03 27.67
CA HIS A 13 -11.60 -25.28 27.74
C HIS A 13 -10.82 -24.04 28.17
N VAL A 14 -11.21 -22.86 27.70
CA VAL A 14 -10.57 -21.60 28.10
C VAL A 14 -10.90 -21.28 29.55
N ARG A 15 -12.17 -21.38 29.96
CA ARG A 15 -12.59 -21.14 31.34
C ARG A 15 -11.86 -22.04 32.31
N ASP A 16 -11.76 -23.33 32.03
CA ASP A 16 -11.16 -24.30 32.93
C ASP A 16 -9.64 -24.06 33.08
N ARG A 17 -8.97 -23.52 32.04
CA ARG A 17 -7.53 -23.18 32.07
C ARG A 17 -7.22 -21.81 32.67
N THR A 18 -8.07 -20.82 32.41
CA THR A 18 -7.76 -19.40 32.69
C THR A 18 -8.63 -18.80 33.80
N GLY A 19 -9.75 -19.44 34.13
CA GLY A 19 -10.82 -18.89 34.95
C GLY A 19 -11.73 -17.90 34.21
N ILE A 20 -11.46 -17.59 32.94
CA ILE A 20 -12.19 -16.57 32.17
C ILE A 20 -13.39 -17.21 31.48
N ALA A 21 -14.59 -16.75 31.81
CA ALA A 21 -15.80 -17.15 31.11
C ALA A 21 -15.97 -16.31 29.83
N LEU A 22 -16.01 -16.98 28.69
CA LEU A 22 -16.27 -16.33 27.40
C LEU A 22 -17.73 -16.60 26.99
N ASP A 23 -18.62 -15.63 27.21
CA ASP A 23 -19.99 -15.72 26.66
C ASP A 23 -19.98 -15.25 25.20
N LEU A 24 -19.89 -16.21 24.29
CA LEU A 24 -19.76 -15.97 22.84
C LEU A 24 -21.03 -16.34 22.06
N ARG A 25 -22.17 -16.43 22.75
CA ARG A 25 -23.47 -16.75 22.12
C ARG A 25 -23.85 -15.67 21.09
N PRO A 26 -24.26 -16.04 19.86
CA PRO A 26 -24.50 -15.07 18.79
C PRO A 26 -25.54 -13.98 19.13
N ASP A 27 -26.44 -14.27 20.07
CA ASP A 27 -27.66 -13.50 20.36
C ASP A 27 -27.55 -12.63 21.64
N THR A 28 -26.51 -12.82 22.46
CA THR A 28 -26.37 -12.16 23.79
C THR A 28 -25.05 -11.43 23.99
N VAL A 29 -24.19 -11.37 22.97
CA VAL A 29 -22.88 -10.69 23.06
C VAL A 29 -23.10 -9.18 23.14
N GLU A 30 -22.84 -8.60 24.33
CA GLU A 30 -22.36 -7.22 24.42
C GLU A 30 -21.25 -7.03 23.39
N GLU A 31 -21.26 -5.94 22.62
CA GLU A 31 -20.34 -5.78 21.47
C GLU A 31 -18.84 -5.92 21.82
N SER A 32 -18.49 -5.91 23.10
CA SER A 32 -17.15 -6.03 23.64
C SER A 32 -17.13 -6.81 24.97
N LEU A 33 -16.21 -7.78 25.08
CA LEU A 33 -15.80 -8.34 26.38
C LEU A 33 -14.66 -7.45 26.92
N GLU A 34 -14.88 -6.79 28.05
CA GLU A 34 -13.82 -6.04 28.71
C GLU A 34 -12.97 -6.99 29.58
N LEU A 35 -11.68 -7.07 29.26
CA LEU A 35 -10.70 -7.84 30.01
C LEU A 35 -9.61 -6.90 30.53
N SER A 36 -9.18 -7.11 31.78
CA SER A 36 -7.99 -6.45 32.30
C SER A 36 -6.74 -6.89 31.54
N GLY A 37 -5.67 -6.09 31.56
CA GLY A 37 -4.40 -6.46 30.92
C GLY A 37 -3.79 -7.77 31.45
N ALA A 38 -4.10 -8.18 32.69
CA ALA A 38 -3.68 -9.46 33.23
C ALA A 38 -4.50 -10.63 32.67
N GLU A 39 -5.81 -10.45 32.47
CA GLU A 39 -6.68 -11.46 31.86
C GLU A 39 -6.38 -11.65 30.37
N ILE A 40 -6.11 -10.56 29.64
CA ILE A 40 -5.70 -10.65 28.23
C ILE A 40 -4.40 -11.45 28.11
N ARG A 41 -3.41 -11.23 28.97
CA ARG A 41 -2.17 -12.02 28.99
C ARG A 41 -2.43 -13.50 29.26
N LYS A 42 -3.23 -13.83 30.27
CA LYS A 42 -3.61 -15.23 30.55
C LYS A 42 -4.29 -15.89 29.35
N LEU A 43 -5.18 -15.15 28.67
CA LEU A 43 -5.88 -15.65 27.50
C LEU A 43 -4.91 -15.84 26.31
N ALA A 44 -4.01 -14.88 26.08
CA ALA A 44 -2.97 -14.94 25.06
C ALA A 44 -2.08 -16.18 25.25
N ASP A 45 -1.58 -16.38 26.47
CA ASP A 45 -0.77 -17.54 26.84
C ASP A 45 -1.54 -18.86 26.63
N SER A 46 -2.82 -18.91 27.02
CA SER A 46 -3.66 -20.11 26.85
C SER A 46 -3.98 -20.41 25.38
N LEU A 47 -4.01 -19.40 24.51
CA LEU A 47 -4.29 -19.54 23.08
C LEU A 47 -3.01 -19.64 22.25
N ASP A 48 -1.84 -19.48 22.88
CA ASP A 48 -0.54 -19.44 22.23
C ASP A 48 -0.51 -18.39 21.11
N VAL A 49 -0.92 -17.17 21.43
CA VAL A 49 -0.92 -16.03 20.51
C VAL A 49 -0.34 -14.79 21.19
N PRO A 50 0.27 -13.85 20.46
CA PRO A 50 0.66 -12.56 21.01
C PRO A 50 -0.55 -11.80 21.57
N VAL A 51 -0.33 -10.98 22.60
CA VAL A 51 -1.36 -10.15 23.24
C VAL A 51 -2.03 -9.22 22.21
N GLU A 52 -1.26 -8.74 21.25
CA GLU A 52 -1.68 -7.82 20.19
C GLU A 52 -2.72 -8.44 19.25
N GLU A 53 -2.76 -9.78 19.12
CA GLU A 53 -3.75 -10.50 18.31
C GLU A 53 -5.11 -10.65 19.03
N LEU A 54 -5.14 -10.40 20.34
CA LEU A 54 -6.36 -10.42 21.17
C LEU A 54 -6.85 -9.03 21.55
N ALA A 55 -5.93 -8.07 21.70
CA ALA A 55 -6.24 -6.70 22.08
C ALA A 55 -6.89 -5.94 20.92
N VAL A 56 -8.19 -6.16 20.69
CA VAL A 56 -9.00 -5.38 19.74
C VAL A 56 -9.38 -4.04 20.38
N GLY A 57 -8.38 -3.21 20.65
CA GLY A 57 -8.54 -1.86 21.21
C GLY A 57 -8.45 -0.74 20.18
N ARG A 58 -8.39 -1.04 18.88
CA ARG A 58 -8.39 0.01 17.86
C ARG A 58 -9.82 0.52 17.71
N ALA A 59 -10.02 1.80 18.05
CA ALA A 59 -11.25 2.52 17.71
C ALA A 59 -11.63 2.25 16.25
N ARG A 60 -12.94 2.15 15.96
CA ARG A 60 -13.40 2.04 14.57
C ARG A 60 -12.72 3.14 13.76
N GLN A 61 -12.18 2.76 12.61
CA GLN A 61 -11.59 3.75 11.72
C GLN A 61 -12.69 4.71 11.27
N PRO A 62 -12.40 6.03 11.25
CA PRO A 62 -13.35 6.99 10.72
C PRO A 62 -13.60 6.71 9.23
N ALA A 63 -14.72 7.18 8.70
CA ALA A 63 -14.98 7.10 7.25
C ALA A 63 -14.07 8.08 6.47
N ALA A 64 -13.80 9.24 7.04
CA ALA A 64 -12.88 10.23 6.50
C ALA A 64 -12.24 11.07 7.61
N LEU A 65 -11.12 11.72 7.31
CA LEU A 65 -10.41 12.67 8.17
C LEU A 65 -10.06 13.91 7.36
N PHE A 66 -10.67 15.04 7.68
CA PHE A 66 -10.31 16.34 7.13
C PHE A 66 -9.19 16.99 7.97
N GLN A 67 -8.28 17.67 7.29
CA GLN A 67 -7.25 18.48 7.94
C GLN A 67 -7.04 19.77 7.13
N SER A 68 -7.21 20.90 7.81
CA SER A 68 -7.00 22.21 7.19
C SER A 68 -5.52 22.48 6.94
N ARG A 69 -5.23 23.43 6.04
CA ARG A 69 -3.87 23.96 5.84
C ARG A 69 -3.23 24.43 7.15
N ALA A 70 -4.00 25.06 8.04
CA ALA A 70 -3.49 25.55 9.31
C ALA A 70 -3.09 24.40 10.23
N ASP A 71 -3.89 23.33 10.29
CA ASP A 71 -3.59 22.13 11.06
C ASP A 71 -2.37 21.40 10.48
N THR A 72 -2.28 21.30 9.15
CA THR A 72 -1.09 20.78 8.46
C THR A 72 0.15 21.58 8.83
N ALA A 73 0.08 22.91 8.79
CA ALA A 73 1.18 23.78 9.19
C ALA A 73 1.59 23.60 10.66
N ALA A 74 0.65 23.29 11.56
CA ALA A 74 0.94 23.01 12.96
C ALA A 74 1.73 21.70 13.17
N THR A 75 1.73 20.78 12.21
CA THR A 75 2.54 19.53 12.28
C THR A 75 4.01 19.71 11.89
N ARG A 76 4.44 20.93 11.57
CA ARG A 76 5.77 21.26 11.06
C ARG A 76 6.90 20.70 11.91
N ARG A 77 7.83 19.99 11.26
CA ARG A 77 9.08 19.50 11.86
C ARG A 77 10.27 19.95 11.03
N ALA A 78 11.11 20.80 11.60
CA ALA A 78 12.36 21.22 10.97
C ALA A 78 13.42 20.11 11.06
N VAL A 79 14.08 19.81 9.95
CA VAL A 79 15.15 18.79 9.89
C VAL A 79 16.47 19.45 9.53
N GLN A 80 17.46 19.26 10.40
CA GLN A 80 18.85 19.64 10.15
C GLN A 80 19.57 18.47 9.48
N ARG A 81 20.26 18.74 8.37
CA ARG A 81 21.11 17.77 7.69
C ARG A 81 22.25 18.52 7.02
N ASP A 82 23.44 17.93 7.04
CA ASP A 82 24.63 18.53 6.45
C ASP A 82 24.98 19.93 7.06
N GLY A 83 24.64 20.12 8.34
CA GLY A 83 24.96 21.33 9.10
C GLY A 83 24.05 22.54 8.81
N PHE A 84 22.90 22.36 8.14
CA PHE A 84 21.93 23.44 7.91
C PHE A 84 20.48 22.93 7.91
N HIS A 85 19.53 23.87 7.93
CA HIS A 85 18.10 23.58 7.88
C HIS A 85 17.72 23.07 6.49
N PHE A 86 17.53 21.77 6.37
CA PHE A 86 17.46 21.08 5.10
C PHE A 86 16.03 20.95 4.56
N TYR A 87 15.08 20.62 5.46
CA TYR A 87 13.65 20.50 5.14
C TYR A 87 12.78 21.00 6.29
N ASN A 88 11.55 21.37 5.97
CA ASN A 88 10.43 21.23 6.89
C ASN A 88 9.57 20.05 6.44
N TYR A 89 9.14 19.20 7.36
CA TYR A 89 8.14 18.15 7.11
C TYR A 89 6.80 18.52 7.73
N TYR A 90 5.72 18.24 7.02
CA TYR A 90 4.34 18.37 7.48
C TYR A 90 3.64 17.04 7.25
N SER A 91 2.80 16.62 8.19
CA SER A 91 2.03 15.38 8.09
C SER A 91 0.62 15.66 7.62
N LEU A 92 0.18 14.95 6.59
CA LEU A 92 -1.22 14.92 6.13
C LEU A 92 -2.06 13.98 7.03
N PRO A 93 -3.40 14.07 7.01
CA PRO A 93 -4.24 13.27 7.90
C PRO A 93 -4.14 11.79 7.56
N ALA A 94 -4.05 10.96 8.61
CA ALA A 94 -4.17 9.51 8.51
C ALA A 94 -4.70 8.94 9.84
N PRO A 95 -5.40 7.79 9.83
CA PRO A 95 -5.79 7.11 11.06
C PRO A 95 -4.58 6.69 11.91
N SER A 96 -4.81 6.49 13.21
CA SER A 96 -3.75 5.98 14.09
C SER A 96 -3.23 4.62 13.62
N GLY A 97 -1.91 4.49 13.50
CA GLY A 97 -1.22 3.30 13.01
C GLY A 97 -1.06 3.21 11.49
N TYR A 98 -1.55 4.19 10.74
CA TYR A 98 -1.35 4.31 9.29
C TYR A 98 -0.14 5.22 9.02
N ILE A 99 0.48 5.06 7.85
CA ILE A 99 1.59 5.93 7.45
C ILE A 99 0.99 7.22 6.87
N ALA A 100 1.11 8.32 7.62
CA ALA A 100 0.68 9.64 7.17
C ALA A 100 1.59 10.14 6.03
N PRO A 101 1.03 10.58 4.89
CA PRO A 101 1.81 11.22 3.84
C PRO A 101 2.47 12.50 4.33
N VAL A 102 3.54 12.92 3.66
CA VAL A 102 4.28 14.12 4.05
C VAL A 102 4.37 15.14 2.93
N ILE A 103 4.17 16.40 3.30
CA ILE A 103 4.63 17.55 2.50
C ILE A 103 6.00 17.96 3.01
N LEU A 104 6.91 18.28 2.11
CA LEU A 104 8.22 18.81 2.45
C LEU A 104 8.41 20.20 1.84
N ASP A 105 8.92 21.15 2.62
CA ASP A 105 9.59 22.33 2.05
C ASP A 105 11.02 21.94 1.68
N ILE A 106 11.43 22.24 0.44
CA ILE A 106 12.80 22.00 -0.03
C ILE A 106 13.65 23.23 0.27
N LEU A 107 14.58 23.10 1.22
CA LEU A 107 15.38 24.24 1.72
C LEU A 107 16.87 24.14 1.40
N CYS A 108 17.34 22.99 0.88
CA CYS A 108 18.68 22.90 0.31
C CYS A 108 18.76 23.81 -0.93
N PRO A 109 19.61 24.83 -0.92
CA PRO A 109 19.65 25.82 -1.99
C PRO A 109 20.23 25.24 -3.28
N ASP A 110 19.92 25.91 -4.39
CA ASP A 110 20.62 25.70 -5.65
C ASP A 110 22.14 25.91 -5.48
N GLY A 111 22.94 25.12 -6.21
CA GLY A 111 24.39 25.09 -6.10
C GLY A 111 24.96 24.33 -4.89
N ARG A 112 24.11 23.78 -3.99
CA ARG A 112 24.53 22.86 -2.94
C ARG A 112 23.99 21.45 -3.21
N LEU A 113 24.90 20.49 -3.33
CA LEU A 113 24.52 19.10 -3.56
C LEU A 113 23.78 18.51 -2.34
N PRO A 114 22.52 18.08 -2.46
CA PRO A 114 21.73 17.64 -1.33
C PRO A 114 22.24 16.31 -0.76
N LYS A 115 22.43 16.25 0.56
CA LYS A 115 22.88 15.03 1.25
C LYS A 115 21.81 13.94 1.24
N LEU A 116 22.16 12.78 0.67
CA LEU A 116 21.32 11.58 0.60
C LEU A 116 20.86 11.14 2.00
N ASN A 117 19.66 10.55 2.07
CA ASN A 117 19.25 9.73 3.20
C ASN A 117 19.83 8.30 3.07
N ASN A 118 19.30 7.34 3.84
CA ASN A 118 19.72 5.94 3.79
C ASN A 118 18.78 5.05 2.96
N GLY A 119 17.76 5.63 2.31
CA GLY A 119 16.60 4.89 1.80
C GLY A 119 15.70 4.34 2.92
N HIS A 120 14.53 3.83 2.53
CA HIS A 120 13.57 3.17 3.43
C HIS A 120 12.80 2.07 2.69
N LEU A 121 12.26 1.10 3.43
CA LEU A 121 11.56 -0.06 2.86
C LEU A 121 10.35 0.37 2.01
N GLU A 122 9.65 1.40 2.46
CA GLU A 122 8.44 1.88 1.84
C GLU A 122 8.74 2.51 0.47
N PRO A 123 8.17 2.00 -0.64
CA PRO A 123 8.16 2.73 -1.90
C PRO A 123 7.30 3.99 -1.79
N ALA A 124 7.55 4.98 -2.66
CA ALA A 124 6.82 6.25 -2.61
C ALA A 124 6.54 6.84 -3.99
N ILE A 125 5.36 7.44 -4.19
CA ILE A 125 5.20 8.45 -5.24
C ILE A 125 5.67 9.78 -4.68
N THR A 126 6.54 10.47 -5.42
CA THR A 126 6.92 11.84 -5.13
C THR A 126 6.46 12.75 -6.26
N VAL A 127 5.86 13.87 -5.91
CA VAL A 127 5.41 14.90 -6.87
C VAL A 127 5.94 16.27 -6.46
N ASN A 128 6.46 17.03 -7.42
CA ASN A 128 6.75 18.44 -7.22
C ASN A 128 5.44 19.23 -7.22
N ILE A 129 5.11 19.86 -6.10
CA ILE A 129 3.89 20.67 -5.96
C ILE A 129 4.16 22.17 -6.13
N GLY A 130 5.40 22.52 -6.50
CA GLY A 130 5.82 23.85 -6.91
C GLY A 130 5.93 24.88 -5.78
N PRO A 131 6.04 26.18 -6.14
CA PRO A 131 6.07 26.70 -7.52
C PRO A 131 7.42 26.57 -8.23
N GLY A 132 8.52 26.33 -7.51
CA GLY A 132 9.86 26.17 -8.09
C GLY A 132 10.16 24.76 -8.58
N ASP A 133 11.15 24.66 -9.46
CA ASP A 133 11.76 23.39 -9.87
C ASP A 133 12.73 22.90 -8.79
N ILE A 134 12.91 21.59 -8.71
CA ILE A 134 13.85 20.96 -7.75
C ILE A 134 14.76 19.97 -8.46
N HIS A 135 15.94 19.75 -7.90
CA HIS A 135 16.77 18.60 -8.25
C HIS A 135 16.41 17.40 -7.39
N GLY A 136 16.20 16.25 -8.02
CA GLY A 136 16.19 14.94 -7.36
C GLY A 136 17.57 14.27 -7.49
N ARG A 137 18.06 13.70 -6.39
CA ARG A 137 19.30 12.92 -6.32
C ARG A 137 18.98 11.52 -5.84
N TRP A 138 19.55 10.49 -6.50
CA TRP A 138 19.31 9.07 -6.18
C TRP A 138 20.59 8.22 -6.07
N GLY A 139 21.76 8.85 -6.08
CA GLY A 139 23.05 8.17 -6.03
C GLY A 139 24.18 9.08 -5.60
N GLU A 140 25.29 8.46 -5.18
CA GLU A 140 26.50 9.19 -4.76
C GLU A 140 27.13 9.92 -5.95
N GLU A 141 27.38 9.19 -7.03
CA GLU A 141 27.83 9.73 -8.31
C GLU A 141 26.70 10.52 -8.99
N ILE A 142 27.05 11.61 -9.67
CA ILE A 142 26.11 12.49 -10.37
C ILE A 142 26.19 12.20 -11.88
N ASN A 143 25.10 11.69 -12.42
CA ASN A 143 24.90 11.42 -13.84
C ASN A 143 23.40 11.50 -14.18
N ASP A 144 23.04 11.28 -15.44
CA ASP A 144 21.66 11.42 -15.94
C ASP A 144 20.66 10.44 -15.28
N LEU A 145 21.13 9.34 -14.69
CA LEU A 145 20.28 8.39 -13.96
C LEU A 145 20.05 8.83 -12.50
N THR A 146 21.08 9.39 -11.87
CA THR A 146 21.12 9.70 -10.44
C THR A 146 20.84 11.16 -10.10
N TRP A 147 20.68 12.02 -11.10
CA TRP A 147 20.42 13.45 -10.94
C TRP A 147 19.53 13.99 -12.05
N ALA A 148 18.35 14.51 -11.69
CA ALA A 148 17.42 15.10 -12.65
C ALA A 148 16.62 16.25 -12.02
N VAL A 149 16.05 17.10 -12.86
CA VAL A 149 15.13 18.17 -12.44
C VAL A 149 13.71 17.63 -12.42
N LEU A 150 13.01 17.76 -11.29
CA LEU A 150 11.56 17.58 -11.19
C LEU A 150 10.92 18.96 -11.34
N LYS A 151 10.23 19.18 -12.47
CA LYS A 151 9.65 20.49 -12.81
C LYS A 151 8.34 20.74 -12.08
N ALA A 152 8.09 22.00 -11.75
CA ALA A 152 6.75 22.48 -11.44
C ALA A 152 6.06 22.94 -12.74
N ASN A 153 4.76 22.68 -12.86
CA ASN A 153 4.03 23.12 -14.05
C ASN A 153 3.79 24.63 -14.00
N ARG A 154 4.12 25.31 -15.10
CA ARG A 154 3.92 26.74 -15.29
C ARG A 154 2.85 27.08 -16.34
N ALA A 155 2.30 26.06 -17.02
CA ALA A 155 1.31 26.24 -18.08
C ALA A 155 -0.10 26.49 -17.49
N PRO A 156 -0.71 27.67 -17.68
CA PRO A 156 -2.00 27.99 -17.08
C PRO A 156 -3.16 27.10 -17.54
N GLU A 157 -3.11 26.63 -18.79
CA GLU A 157 -4.16 25.78 -19.40
C GLU A 157 -4.35 24.44 -18.68
N HIS A 158 -3.30 23.95 -18.04
CA HIS A 158 -3.25 22.66 -17.36
C HIS A 158 -2.74 22.81 -15.93
N ALA A 159 -2.98 23.96 -15.29
CA ALA A 159 -2.50 24.28 -13.95
C ALA A 159 -2.94 23.27 -12.87
N TRP A 160 -3.97 22.45 -13.13
CA TRP A 160 -4.42 21.37 -12.24
C TRP A 160 -3.50 20.14 -12.24
N ILE A 161 -2.59 20.03 -13.22
CA ILE A 161 -1.46 19.11 -13.24
C ILE A 161 -0.25 19.92 -12.76
N ILE A 162 0.15 19.77 -11.51
CA ILE A 162 1.00 20.78 -10.85
C ILE A 162 2.51 20.57 -11.00
N GLY A 163 2.96 19.41 -11.46
CA GLY A 163 4.40 19.16 -11.66
C GLY A 163 4.72 17.73 -12.09
N ASP A 164 6.02 17.49 -12.23
CA ASP A 164 6.56 16.15 -12.48
C ASP A 164 6.34 15.25 -11.25
N SER A 165 6.20 13.97 -11.52
CA SER A 165 6.13 12.93 -10.49
C SER A 165 6.99 11.73 -10.86
N TYR A 166 7.44 11.00 -9.85
CA TYR A 166 8.18 9.77 -10.04
C TYR A 166 7.86 8.77 -8.93
N LEU A 167 8.06 7.48 -9.23
CA LEU A 167 7.96 6.41 -8.26
C LEU A 167 9.34 6.03 -7.77
N GLU A 168 9.54 6.11 -6.47
CA GLU A 168 10.76 5.76 -5.78
C GLU A 168 10.77 4.27 -5.41
N PRO A 169 11.80 3.51 -5.81
CA PRO A 169 11.95 2.12 -5.41
C PRO A 169 12.39 1.98 -3.95
N SER A 170 12.01 0.86 -3.33
CA SER A 170 12.38 0.50 -1.97
C SER A 170 13.90 0.59 -1.72
N TYR A 171 14.28 1.10 -0.56
CA TYR A 171 15.64 1.28 -0.04
C TYR A 171 16.58 2.15 -0.88
N ARG A 172 16.12 2.82 -1.94
CA ARG A 172 16.98 3.70 -2.72
C ARG A 172 17.26 5.00 -1.96
N PRO A 173 18.54 5.33 -1.67
CA PRO A 173 18.88 6.62 -1.09
C PRO A 173 18.47 7.77 -2.00
N HIS A 174 17.87 8.82 -1.43
CA HIS A 174 17.44 9.97 -2.20
C HIS A 174 17.48 11.29 -1.39
N SER A 175 17.52 12.41 -2.10
CA SER A 175 17.45 13.76 -1.53
C SER A 175 17.07 14.80 -2.59
N TYR A 176 16.69 16.01 -2.14
CA TYR A 176 16.24 17.09 -3.01
C TYR A 176 16.86 18.43 -2.61
N SER A 177 17.09 19.27 -3.62
CA SER A 177 17.44 20.69 -3.46
C SER A 177 16.62 21.54 -4.43
N LEU A 178 16.56 22.84 -4.20
CA LEU A 178 16.01 23.76 -5.19
C LEU A 178 16.89 23.71 -6.47
N ALA A 179 16.25 23.84 -7.64
CA ALA A 179 16.94 24.01 -8.92
C ALA A 179 17.09 25.50 -9.31
N GLY A 180 16.75 26.40 -8.38
CA GLY A 180 16.85 27.84 -8.54
C GLY A 180 16.54 28.56 -7.22
N GLN A 181 16.10 29.82 -7.32
CA GLN A 181 15.77 30.66 -6.16
C GLN A 181 14.29 30.58 -5.74
N GLU A 182 13.43 30.05 -6.61
CA GLU A 182 12.00 29.92 -6.31
C GLU A 182 11.78 28.81 -5.28
N PRO A 183 11.01 29.04 -4.20
CA PRO A 183 10.73 28.00 -3.22
C PRO A 183 9.94 26.87 -3.86
N ALA A 184 10.11 25.66 -3.33
CA ALA A 184 9.38 24.50 -3.82
C ALA A 184 9.00 23.58 -2.66
N ARG A 185 7.91 22.86 -2.87
CA ARG A 185 7.46 21.78 -2.00
C ARG A 185 7.29 20.50 -2.80
N ILE A 186 7.36 19.37 -2.11
CA ILE A 186 6.94 18.08 -2.66
C ILE A 186 5.90 17.44 -1.75
N ILE A 187 5.09 16.55 -2.30
CA ILE A 187 4.49 15.47 -1.52
C ILE A 187 5.35 14.23 -1.72
N SER A 188 5.71 13.56 -0.63
CA SER A 188 6.23 12.19 -0.66
C SER A 188 5.19 11.28 -0.02
N TYR A 189 4.60 10.41 -0.84
CA TYR A 189 3.54 9.49 -0.47
C TYR A 189 4.09 8.08 -0.35
N THR A 190 4.60 7.74 0.83
CA THR A 190 5.10 6.41 1.16
C THR A 190 3.95 5.44 1.42
N CYS A 191 4.04 4.24 0.86
CA CYS A 191 3.07 3.18 1.09
C CYS A 191 3.69 2.04 1.90
N LYS A 192 2.88 1.41 2.76
CA LYS A 192 3.31 0.19 3.44
C LYS A 192 3.75 -0.85 2.40
N SER A 193 4.97 -1.33 2.53
CA SER A 193 5.49 -2.37 1.63
C SER A 193 4.74 -3.69 1.82
N ASN A 194 4.37 -4.33 0.72
CA ASN A 194 3.84 -5.69 0.71
C ASN A 194 4.84 -6.73 1.25
N LEU A 195 6.13 -6.37 1.32
CA LEU A 195 7.17 -7.20 1.93
C LEU A 195 7.25 -7.04 3.46
N HIS A 196 6.63 -6.02 4.05
CA HIS A 196 6.78 -5.72 5.48
C HIS A 196 6.47 -6.94 6.37
N ALA A 197 5.34 -7.63 6.14
CA ALA A 197 4.97 -8.80 6.95
C ALA A 197 5.91 -10.01 6.74
N LEU A 198 6.50 -10.15 5.56
CA LEU A 198 7.52 -11.17 5.30
C LEU A 198 8.80 -10.84 6.05
N LEU A 199 9.32 -9.62 5.86
CA LEU A 199 10.59 -9.18 6.43
C LEU A 199 10.55 -9.15 7.96
N SER A 200 9.44 -8.72 8.56
CA SER A 200 9.27 -8.74 10.02
C SER A 200 9.36 -10.17 10.59
N ARG A 201 8.77 -11.16 9.92
CA ARG A 201 8.89 -12.58 10.32
C ARG A 201 10.27 -13.16 10.02
N ALA A 202 10.89 -12.73 8.92
CA ALA A 202 12.20 -13.23 8.51
C ALA A 202 13.31 -12.82 9.49
N ASN A 203 13.12 -11.73 10.26
CA ASN A 203 14.02 -11.33 11.34
C ASN A 203 14.07 -12.33 12.51
N GLU A 204 13.12 -13.24 12.62
CA GLU A 204 13.11 -14.30 13.64
C GLU A 204 13.88 -15.55 13.17
N TRP A 205 14.28 -15.60 11.89
CA TRP A 205 15.00 -16.75 11.34
C TRP A 205 16.47 -16.71 11.74
N THR A 206 17.12 -17.87 11.72
CA THR A 206 18.58 -17.93 11.82
C THR A 206 19.21 -17.31 10.57
N ASP A 207 20.37 -16.65 10.72
CA ASP A 207 21.13 -16.06 9.60
C ASP A 207 21.28 -17.02 8.42
N ALA A 208 21.70 -18.27 8.66
CA ALA A 208 21.87 -19.27 7.60
C ALA A 208 20.58 -19.58 6.81
N SER A 209 19.41 -19.50 7.45
CA SER A 209 18.12 -19.70 6.78
C SER A 209 17.74 -18.47 5.95
N TYR A 210 18.05 -17.27 6.46
CA TYR A 210 17.85 -16.02 5.74
C TYR A 210 18.76 -15.93 4.51
N ASP A 211 20.03 -16.32 4.63
CA ASP A 211 20.97 -16.35 3.51
C ASP A 211 20.49 -17.29 2.40
N ARG A 212 19.93 -18.46 2.74
CA ARG A 212 19.31 -19.36 1.75
C ARG A 212 18.09 -18.77 1.09
N PHE A 213 17.27 -18.03 1.84
CA PHE A 213 16.15 -17.28 1.27
C PHE A 213 16.65 -16.22 0.27
N VAL A 214 17.71 -15.49 0.58
CA VAL A 214 18.31 -14.50 -0.35
C VAL A 214 18.87 -15.18 -1.59
N GLU A 215 19.61 -16.29 -1.45
CA GLU A 215 20.14 -17.07 -2.56
C GLU A 215 19.03 -17.55 -3.51
N ASP A 216 17.88 -17.99 -2.96
CA ASP A 216 16.73 -18.46 -3.73
C ASP A 216 16.16 -17.39 -4.67
N TRP A 217 16.31 -16.11 -4.34
CA TRP A 217 15.83 -14.97 -5.13
C TRP A 217 16.95 -14.23 -5.88
N SER A 218 18.17 -14.78 -5.92
CA SER A 218 19.28 -14.21 -6.68
C SER A 218 19.19 -14.46 -8.19
N ALA A 219 18.39 -15.43 -8.61
CA ALA A 219 18.09 -15.72 -10.01
C ALA A 219 16.95 -14.85 -10.55
N ASP A 220 16.68 -14.93 -11.85
CA ASP A 220 15.47 -14.35 -12.46
C ASP A 220 14.19 -14.78 -11.71
N GLY A 221 13.20 -13.89 -11.61
CA GLY A 221 11.99 -14.12 -10.83
C GLY A 221 11.20 -15.36 -11.24
N GLN A 222 11.08 -15.65 -12.54
CA GLN A 222 10.40 -16.87 -12.99
C GLN A 222 11.19 -18.12 -12.59
N ALA A 223 12.52 -18.10 -12.77
CA ALA A 223 13.40 -19.20 -12.42
C ALA A 223 13.37 -19.49 -10.91
N ALA A 224 13.43 -18.45 -10.08
CA ALA A 224 13.36 -18.52 -8.62
C ALA A 224 12.07 -19.20 -8.16
N VAL A 225 10.91 -18.70 -8.62
CA VAL A 225 9.59 -19.26 -8.23
C VAL A 225 9.47 -20.72 -8.68
N LEU A 226 9.91 -21.06 -9.89
CA LEU A 226 9.86 -22.44 -10.39
C LEU A 226 10.76 -23.37 -9.55
N ALA A 227 11.98 -22.95 -9.24
CA ALA A 227 12.91 -23.74 -8.43
C ALA A 227 12.38 -24.00 -7.01
N ILE A 228 11.84 -22.97 -6.35
CA ILE A 228 11.20 -23.08 -5.03
C ILE A 228 10.00 -24.04 -5.10
N ALA A 229 9.14 -23.90 -6.11
CA ALA A 229 7.96 -24.76 -6.28
C ALA A 229 8.32 -26.22 -6.51
N LEU A 230 9.34 -26.49 -7.35
CA LEU A 230 9.87 -27.83 -7.59
C LEU A 230 10.34 -28.48 -6.27
N ARG A 231 11.18 -27.77 -5.50
CA ARG A 231 11.68 -28.28 -4.20
C ARG A 231 10.54 -28.51 -3.21
N ARG A 232 9.61 -27.56 -3.09
CA ARG A 232 8.48 -27.65 -2.15
C ARG A 232 7.56 -28.84 -2.45
N ARG A 233 7.50 -29.29 -3.71
CA ARG A 233 6.68 -30.42 -4.17
C ARG A 233 7.47 -31.67 -4.52
N ALA A 234 8.76 -31.72 -4.18
CA ALA A 234 9.65 -32.85 -4.48
C ALA A 234 9.68 -33.26 -5.97
N HIS A 235 9.60 -32.28 -6.87
CA HIS A 235 9.77 -32.49 -8.30
C HIS A 235 11.19 -32.15 -8.76
N THR A 236 11.69 -32.91 -9.72
CA THR A 236 12.85 -32.54 -10.53
C THR A 236 12.38 -32.00 -11.87
N ALA A 237 13.27 -31.36 -12.64
CA ALA A 237 12.94 -30.99 -14.02
C ALA A 237 12.50 -32.20 -14.87
N ALA A 238 13.05 -33.39 -14.62
CA ALA A 238 12.68 -34.60 -15.32
C ALA A 238 11.29 -35.11 -14.93
N SER A 239 10.94 -35.13 -13.64
CA SER A 239 9.61 -35.55 -13.21
C SER A 239 8.53 -34.53 -13.59
N LEU A 240 8.84 -33.23 -13.57
CA LEU A 240 7.94 -32.20 -14.09
C LEU A 240 7.73 -32.34 -15.60
N ALA A 241 8.80 -32.57 -16.38
CA ALA A 241 8.70 -32.82 -17.83
C ALA A 241 7.78 -34.01 -18.13
N ALA A 242 7.94 -35.12 -17.42
CA ALA A 242 7.11 -36.32 -17.59
C ALA A 242 5.64 -36.05 -17.23
N ALA A 243 5.38 -35.36 -16.12
CA ALA A 243 4.02 -35.07 -15.64
C ALA A 243 3.28 -34.06 -16.52
N THR A 244 3.99 -33.06 -17.05
CA THR A 244 3.39 -32.01 -17.85
C THR A 244 3.37 -32.34 -19.34
N GLY A 245 4.32 -33.14 -19.84
CA GLY A 245 4.60 -33.32 -21.27
C GLY A 245 5.41 -32.18 -21.89
N ILE A 246 6.00 -31.30 -21.08
CA ILE A 246 6.89 -30.21 -21.54
C ILE A 246 8.30 -30.78 -21.70
N PRO A 247 9.05 -30.45 -22.78
CA PRO A 247 10.43 -30.89 -22.92
C PRO A 247 11.30 -30.48 -21.75
N LYS A 248 12.07 -31.44 -21.20
CA LYS A 248 12.99 -31.20 -20.07
C LYS A 248 13.96 -30.05 -20.34
N GLN A 249 14.38 -29.87 -21.59
CA GLN A 249 15.29 -28.82 -22.02
C GLN A 249 14.69 -27.42 -21.82
N LYS A 250 13.38 -27.23 -22.07
CA LYS A 250 12.70 -25.96 -21.83
C LYS A 250 12.65 -25.61 -20.34
N ILE A 251 12.35 -26.61 -19.51
CA ILE A 251 12.35 -26.45 -18.05
C ILE A 251 13.75 -26.12 -17.53
N ALA A 252 14.78 -26.83 -18.03
CA ALA A 252 16.16 -26.58 -17.65
C ALA A 252 16.64 -25.19 -18.09
N ALA A 253 16.26 -24.73 -19.28
CA ALA A 253 16.59 -23.40 -19.79
C ALA A 253 15.99 -22.30 -18.89
N CYS A 254 14.70 -22.40 -18.54
CA CYS A 254 14.06 -21.50 -17.60
C CYS A 254 14.77 -21.48 -16.23
N LEU A 255 15.10 -22.65 -15.67
CA LEU A 255 15.85 -22.73 -14.40
C LEU A 255 17.27 -22.15 -14.48
N SER A 256 17.85 -22.01 -15.67
CA SER A 256 19.13 -21.35 -15.90
C SER A 256 19.01 -19.85 -16.21
N GLY A 257 17.80 -19.28 -16.17
CA GLY A 257 17.55 -17.85 -16.35
C GLY A 257 17.00 -17.44 -17.72
N ASP A 258 16.66 -18.38 -18.60
CA ASP A 258 15.96 -18.06 -19.86
C ASP A 258 14.45 -17.89 -19.59
N GLY A 259 14.03 -16.66 -19.27
CA GLY A 259 12.65 -16.31 -18.93
C GLY A 259 11.64 -16.50 -20.08
N ASP A 260 12.12 -16.66 -21.31
CA ASP A 260 11.28 -16.91 -22.49
C ASP A 260 11.12 -18.41 -22.79
N ALA A 261 11.89 -19.27 -22.11
CA ALA A 261 11.85 -20.70 -22.34
C ALA A 261 10.48 -21.31 -22.03
N LEU A 262 9.70 -20.76 -21.11
CA LEU A 262 8.36 -21.26 -20.77
C LEU A 262 7.29 -20.20 -21.03
N GLY A 263 6.44 -20.44 -22.04
CA GLY A 263 5.32 -19.57 -22.38
C GLY A 263 4.08 -19.84 -21.53
N LEU A 264 3.06 -18.98 -21.63
CA LEU A 264 1.82 -19.07 -20.85
C LEU A 264 1.14 -20.45 -20.89
N ALA A 265 1.14 -21.12 -22.05
CA ALA A 265 0.56 -22.45 -22.19
C ALA A 265 1.30 -23.52 -21.36
N ASP A 266 2.63 -23.40 -21.27
CA ASP A 266 3.47 -24.28 -20.44
C ASP A 266 3.20 -24.00 -18.96
N LEU A 267 3.17 -22.73 -18.56
CA LEU A 267 2.92 -22.33 -17.17
C LEU A 267 1.56 -22.82 -16.66
N ARG A 268 0.51 -22.76 -17.50
CA ARG A 268 -0.83 -23.31 -17.17
C ARG A 268 -0.83 -24.83 -16.98
N ARG A 269 0.07 -25.57 -17.63
CA ARG A 269 0.24 -27.01 -17.42
C ARG A 269 1.05 -27.31 -16.16
N ILE A 270 2.05 -26.49 -15.85
CA ILE A 270 2.89 -26.62 -14.66
C ILE A 270 2.10 -26.34 -13.38
N GLY A 271 1.26 -25.31 -13.37
CA GLY A 271 0.53 -24.85 -12.19
C GLY A 271 -0.21 -25.97 -11.44
N PRO A 272 -1.08 -26.75 -12.09
CA PRO A 272 -1.78 -27.87 -11.45
C PRO A 272 -0.86 -28.98 -10.93
N VAL A 273 0.25 -29.27 -11.62
CA VAL A 273 1.21 -30.32 -11.21
C VAL A 273 1.95 -29.91 -9.95
N LEU A 274 2.40 -28.65 -9.88
CA LEU A 274 3.11 -28.12 -8.70
C LEU A 274 2.17 -27.52 -7.66
N GLY A 275 0.86 -27.48 -7.92
CA GLY A 275 -0.13 -26.78 -7.09
C GLY A 275 0.25 -25.32 -6.80
N VAL A 276 0.74 -24.62 -7.83
CA VAL A 276 1.09 -23.19 -7.78
C VAL A 276 0.21 -22.44 -8.77
N ASP A 277 -0.22 -21.24 -8.41
CA ASP A 277 -0.89 -20.36 -9.36
C ASP A 277 0.09 -19.95 -10.46
N HIS A 278 -0.19 -20.37 -11.70
CA HIS A 278 0.63 -20.05 -12.87
C HIS A 278 0.92 -18.56 -13.05
N ARG A 279 0.08 -17.66 -12.52
CA ARG A 279 0.30 -16.21 -12.57
C ARG A 279 1.58 -15.78 -11.86
N LEU A 280 2.01 -16.51 -10.83
CA LEU A 280 3.25 -16.25 -10.08
C LEU A 280 4.51 -16.66 -10.85
N LEU A 281 4.37 -17.42 -11.94
CA LEU A 281 5.46 -17.84 -12.81
C LEU A 281 5.59 -16.94 -14.05
N LEU A 282 4.73 -15.93 -14.21
CA LEU A 282 4.87 -14.98 -15.31
C LEU A 282 6.07 -14.06 -15.03
N PRO A 283 6.88 -13.74 -16.04
CA PRO A 283 7.95 -12.76 -15.87
C PRO A 283 7.35 -11.39 -15.50
N ALA A 284 8.06 -10.63 -14.67
CA ALA A 284 7.68 -9.27 -14.37
C ALA A 284 7.90 -8.37 -15.61
N GLU A 285 7.03 -7.38 -15.80
CA GLU A 285 7.22 -6.37 -16.84
C GLU A 285 8.31 -5.38 -16.39
N PRO A 286 9.37 -5.11 -17.18
CA PRO A 286 10.44 -4.18 -16.79
C PRO A 286 10.04 -2.73 -17.09
N VAL A 287 9.06 -2.21 -16.36
CA VAL A 287 8.60 -0.81 -16.47
C VAL A 287 9.31 0.04 -15.41
N HIS A 288 10.63 0.17 -15.51
CA HIS A 288 11.44 1.06 -14.68
C HIS A 288 12.79 1.36 -15.35
N ASP A 289 13.46 2.43 -14.92
CA ASP A 289 14.84 2.71 -15.32
C ASP A 289 15.86 1.77 -14.65
N GLU A 290 17.14 1.92 -14.96
CA GLU A 290 18.23 1.09 -14.44
C GLU A 290 18.38 1.14 -12.91
N ILE A 291 17.88 2.20 -12.26
CA ILE A 291 17.93 2.33 -10.79
C ILE A 291 16.59 2.02 -10.12
N GLY A 292 15.58 1.63 -10.90
CA GLY A 292 14.28 1.13 -10.45
C GLY A 292 13.17 2.18 -10.37
N LYS A 293 13.37 3.39 -10.89
CA LYS A 293 12.36 4.47 -10.85
C LYS A 293 11.43 4.39 -12.06
N THR A 294 10.23 4.91 -11.91
CA THR A 294 9.39 5.35 -13.04
C THR A 294 9.17 6.85 -12.98
N TRP A 295 9.04 7.48 -14.15
CA TRP A 295 8.90 8.93 -14.28
C TRP A 295 7.62 9.27 -15.03
N CYS A 296 6.98 10.37 -14.65
CA CYS A 296 5.87 10.98 -15.37
C CYS A 296 6.09 12.50 -15.35
N SER A 297 6.45 13.04 -16.51
CA SER A 297 6.60 14.49 -16.69
C SER A 297 5.23 15.19 -16.67
N VAL A 298 5.22 16.51 -16.53
CA VAL A 298 4.03 17.34 -16.77
C VAL A 298 3.43 17.02 -18.14
N GLU A 299 4.26 16.87 -19.17
CA GLU A 299 3.82 16.55 -20.53
C GLU A 299 3.16 15.17 -20.63
N ASP A 300 3.72 14.15 -19.96
CA ASP A 300 3.10 12.82 -19.86
C ASP A 300 1.75 12.89 -19.12
N GLY A 301 1.70 13.66 -18.03
CA GLY A 301 0.47 13.94 -17.28
C GLY A 301 -0.59 14.55 -18.19
N VAL A 302 -0.25 15.57 -18.97
CA VAL A 302 -1.15 16.21 -19.94
C VAL A 302 -1.60 15.23 -21.03
N ALA A 303 -0.69 14.41 -21.56
CA ALA A 303 -1.03 13.42 -22.58
C ALA A 303 -1.99 12.33 -22.05
N SER A 304 -2.00 12.09 -20.74
CA SER A 304 -2.85 11.09 -20.07
C SER A 304 -4.24 11.60 -19.66
N ILE A 305 -4.60 12.84 -20.01
CA ILE A 305 -5.89 13.43 -19.66
C ILE A 305 -7.04 12.61 -20.23
N ARG A 306 -8.03 12.32 -19.37
CA ARG A 306 -9.26 11.61 -19.75
C ARG A 306 -10.45 12.06 -18.90
N GLU A 307 -11.64 11.82 -19.44
CA GLU A 307 -12.88 11.91 -18.67
C GLU A 307 -13.00 10.70 -17.74
N PHE A 308 -13.42 10.95 -16.51
CA PHE A 308 -13.69 9.93 -15.50
C PHE A 308 -14.95 10.32 -14.73
N GLY A 309 -16.11 9.86 -15.20
CA GLY A 309 -17.40 10.26 -14.62
C GLY A 309 -17.61 11.76 -14.72
N ALA A 310 -17.74 12.44 -13.58
CA ALA A 310 -17.90 13.89 -13.50
C ALA A 310 -16.58 14.66 -13.28
N TYR A 311 -15.44 14.00 -13.50
CA TYR A 311 -14.11 14.51 -13.27
C TYR A 311 -13.27 14.42 -14.54
N ARG A 312 -12.23 15.26 -14.63
CA ARG A 312 -11.10 15.02 -15.53
C ARG A 312 -9.94 14.48 -14.72
N ALA A 313 -9.28 13.43 -15.22
CA ALA A 313 -8.17 12.79 -14.54
C ALA A 313 -6.92 12.79 -15.42
N ALA A 314 -5.76 13.01 -14.81
CA ALA A 314 -4.44 12.80 -15.40
C ALA A 314 -3.61 11.92 -14.45
N SER A 315 -2.71 11.13 -15.01
CA SER A 315 -1.90 10.17 -14.27
C SER A 315 -0.64 10.82 -13.72
N MET A 316 -0.24 10.43 -12.51
CA MET A 316 1.13 10.58 -12.03
C MET A 316 1.96 9.35 -12.42
N ALA A 317 3.22 9.31 -12.01
CA ALA A 317 4.05 8.12 -12.10
C ALA A 317 3.42 6.94 -11.36
N GLY A 318 3.55 5.75 -11.95
CA GLY A 318 3.13 4.48 -11.39
C GLY A 318 3.96 3.36 -12.03
N ALA A 319 3.85 2.14 -11.49
CA ALA A 319 4.59 1.00 -12.02
C ALA A 319 3.84 -0.32 -11.72
N PRO A 320 3.77 -1.29 -12.65
CA PRO A 320 3.09 -2.56 -12.44
C PRO A 320 3.65 -3.41 -11.28
N GLN A 321 4.92 -3.20 -10.90
CA GLN A 321 5.57 -3.89 -9.79
C GLN A 321 5.12 -3.34 -8.42
N LEU A 322 4.47 -2.18 -8.40
CA LEU A 322 3.92 -1.51 -7.22
C LEU A 322 2.45 -1.15 -7.45
N PRO A 323 1.58 -2.15 -7.74
CA PRO A 323 0.24 -1.93 -8.26
C PRO A 323 -0.72 -1.24 -7.27
N ASP A 324 -0.39 -1.30 -5.98
CA ASP A 324 -1.20 -0.70 -4.92
C ASP A 324 -0.96 0.80 -4.77
N ILE A 325 0.09 1.35 -5.38
CA ILE A 325 0.43 2.77 -5.26
C ILE A 325 -0.10 3.51 -6.48
N VAL A 326 -1.01 4.44 -6.24
CA VAL A 326 -1.70 5.19 -7.29
C VAL A 326 -1.58 6.68 -7.04
N GLY A 327 -1.24 7.44 -8.07
CA GLY A 327 -1.23 8.90 -8.04
C GLY A 327 -1.97 9.48 -9.23
N LEU A 328 -2.84 10.44 -8.98
CA LEU A 328 -3.67 11.10 -9.99
C LEU A 328 -3.75 12.60 -9.71
N TYR A 329 -3.79 13.38 -10.77
CA TYR A 329 -4.38 14.71 -10.75
C TYR A 329 -5.86 14.58 -11.08
N LEU A 330 -6.72 15.28 -10.34
CA LEU A 330 -8.16 15.33 -10.56
C LEU A 330 -8.61 16.78 -10.69
N SER A 331 -9.31 17.11 -11.77
CA SER A 331 -10.01 18.38 -11.94
C SER A 331 -11.51 18.15 -11.76
N VAL A 332 -12.12 19.05 -10.98
CA VAL A 332 -13.54 19.07 -10.67
C VAL A 332 -14.11 20.34 -11.29
N ASP A 333 -15.13 20.20 -12.12
CA ASP A 333 -15.90 21.33 -12.63
C ASP A 333 -17.35 20.91 -12.83
N ARG A 334 -18.13 21.02 -11.76
CA ARG A 334 -19.56 20.68 -11.78
C ARG A 334 -20.34 21.51 -10.77
N ALA A 335 -21.66 21.52 -10.92
CA ALA A 335 -22.55 22.19 -9.98
C ALA A 335 -22.32 21.72 -8.54
N ASP A 336 -22.43 22.65 -7.58
CA ASP A 336 -22.29 22.46 -6.14
C ASP A 336 -23.44 21.62 -5.55
N THR A 337 -23.52 20.37 -5.97
CA THR A 337 -24.50 19.39 -5.49
C THR A 337 -23.80 18.22 -4.83
N ARG A 338 -24.54 17.53 -3.96
CA ARG A 338 -24.05 16.34 -3.25
C ARG A 338 -23.51 15.31 -4.23
N ALA A 339 -22.31 14.80 -3.96
CA ALA A 339 -21.66 13.81 -4.79
C ALA A 339 -21.11 12.62 -4.01
N LEU A 340 -21.61 11.42 -4.30
CA LEU A 340 -21.10 10.16 -3.72
C LEU A 340 -20.85 9.15 -4.84
N ASP A 341 -20.09 9.58 -5.84
CA ASP A 341 -19.86 8.87 -7.09
C ASP A 341 -18.47 8.20 -7.17
N LEU A 342 -17.65 8.35 -6.13
CA LEU A 342 -16.35 7.71 -5.97
C LEU A 342 -16.38 6.71 -4.80
N PHE A 343 -15.66 5.62 -4.98
CA PHE A 343 -15.19 4.75 -3.91
C PHE A 343 -13.96 3.98 -4.43
N ASP A 344 -13.05 3.63 -3.53
CA ASP A 344 -11.83 2.88 -3.85
C ASP A 344 -11.73 1.64 -2.95
N HIS A 345 -11.02 0.60 -3.41
CA HIS A 345 -10.80 -0.60 -2.60
C HIS A 345 -9.78 -0.39 -1.46
N GLY A 346 -8.88 0.57 -1.63
CA GLY A 346 -7.93 1.04 -0.62
C GLY A 346 -8.29 2.43 -0.11
N ALA A 347 -7.53 2.90 0.88
CA ALA A 347 -7.64 4.26 1.39
C ALA A 347 -7.15 5.29 0.36
N GLY A 348 -7.81 6.44 0.33
CA GLY A 348 -7.47 7.58 -0.51
C GLY A 348 -7.00 8.77 0.32
N HIS A 349 -6.00 9.48 -0.16
CA HIS A 349 -5.57 10.77 0.36
C HIS A 349 -5.73 11.83 -0.73
N TYR A 350 -6.32 12.95 -0.37
CA TYR A 350 -6.59 14.06 -1.26
C TYR A 350 -5.93 15.32 -0.74
N LEU A 351 -5.34 16.11 -1.63
CA LEU A 351 -4.85 17.46 -1.34
C LEU A 351 -5.47 18.41 -2.35
N ALA A 352 -6.20 19.42 -1.88
CA ALA A 352 -6.72 20.47 -2.74
C ALA A 352 -5.56 21.37 -3.20
N THR A 353 -5.48 21.61 -4.52
CA THR A 353 -4.38 22.34 -5.15
C THR A 353 -4.85 23.62 -5.83
N LEU A 354 -6.09 23.64 -6.33
CA LEU A 354 -6.70 24.81 -6.96
C LEU A 354 -8.19 24.90 -6.64
N GLY A 355 -8.72 26.12 -6.69
CA GLY A 355 -10.14 26.39 -6.46
C GLY A 355 -10.56 26.12 -5.02
N ALA A 356 -11.86 25.87 -4.84
CA ALA A 356 -12.43 25.57 -3.53
C ALA A 356 -13.51 24.47 -3.64
N PRO A 357 -13.15 23.26 -4.11
CA PRO A 357 -14.11 22.18 -4.31
C PRO A 357 -14.72 21.73 -2.97
N ILE A 358 -15.94 21.21 -3.02
CA ILE A 358 -16.65 20.68 -1.86
C ILE A 358 -16.49 19.17 -1.86
N ALA A 359 -15.89 18.62 -0.81
CA ALA A 359 -15.83 17.19 -0.56
C ALA A 359 -17.10 16.69 0.13
N TRP A 360 -17.53 15.49 -0.22
CA TRP A 360 -18.70 14.81 0.33
C TRP A 360 -18.33 13.38 0.70
N TRP A 361 -18.80 12.86 1.83
CA TRP A 361 -18.64 11.45 2.17
C TRP A 361 -19.78 10.94 3.05
N ALA A 362 -20.05 9.63 2.98
CA ALA A 362 -21.00 8.95 3.87
C ALA A 362 -20.25 8.29 5.03
N ASP A 363 -20.74 8.45 6.27
CA ASP A 363 -20.22 7.72 7.43
C ASP A 363 -20.85 6.33 7.60
N GLU A 364 -20.46 5.62 8.66
CA GLU A 364 -20.94 4.26 8.95
C GLU A 364 -22.45 4.17 9.23
N HIS A 365 -23.11 5.30 9.53
CA HIS A 365 -24.56 5.40 9.73
C HIS A 365 -25.30 5.85 8.47
N GLY A 366 -24.58 6.12 7.38
CA GLY A 366 -25.13 6.66 6.15
C GLY A 366 -25.41 8.18 6.20
N THR A 367 -24.96 8.86 7.27
CA THR A 367 -25.02 10.32 7.34
C THR A 367 -23.99 10.89 6.39
N VAL A 368 -24.37 11.96 5.70
CA VAL A 368 -23.54 12.55 4.65
C VAL A 368 -22.98 13.85 5.16
N HIS A 369 -21.67 13.94 5.10
CA HIS A 369 -20.89 15.09 5.51
C HIS A 369 -20.43 15.86 4.27
N GLU A 370 -20.27 17.16 4.42
CA GLU A 370 -19.74 18.06 3.40
C GLU A 370 -18.62 18.90 4.00
N GLN A 371 -17.60 19.21 3.20
CA GLN A 371 -16.49 20.07 3.60
C GLN A 371 -15.93 20.81 2.38
N GLN A 372 -15.98 22.14 2.40
CA GLN A 372 -15.27 22.95 1.40
C GLN A 372 -13.76 22.86 1.66
N LEU A 373 -12.97 22.61 0.61
CA LEU A 373 -11.52 22.46 0.68
C LEU A 373 -10.84 23.68 0.05
N ALA A 374 -10.05 24.41 0.81
CA ALA A 374 -9.15 25.43 0.28
C ALA A 374 -7.83 24.80 -0.21
N PRO A 375 -7.03 25.47 -1.05
CA PRO A 375 -5.70 24.97 -1.41
C PRO A 375 -4.84 24.69 -0.16
N ASP A 376 -4.12 23.55 -0.19
CA ASP A 376 -3.40 22.92 0.92
C ASP A 376 -4.28 22.26 2.01
N ASP A 377 -5.61 22.28 1.91
CA ASP A 377 -6.46 21.41 2.72
C ASP A 377 -6.38 19.98 2.21
N SER A 378 -6.53 19.02 3.12
CA SER A 378 -6.39 17.61 2.81
C SER A 378 -7.49 16.76 3.43
N LEU A 379 -7.75 15.63 2.80
CA LEU A 379 -8.77 14.67 3.21
C LEU A 379 -8.22 13.26 3.06
N TRP A 380 -8.29 12.48 4.11
CA TRP A 380 -8.17 11.03 4.04
C TRP A 380 -9.56 10.40 3.97
N VAL A 381 -9.74 9.37 3.16
CA VAL A 381 -10.99 8.62 3.01
C VAL A 381 -10.68 7.13 3.13
N GLY A 382 -11.46 6.42 3.96
CA GLY A 382 -11.29 5.00 4.19
C GLY A 382 -11.68 4.13 2.99
N PRO A 383 -11.23 2.85 2.97
CA PRO A 383 -11.57 1.92 1.90
C PRO A 383 -13.08 1.70 1.81
N CYS A 384 -13.59 1.63 0.57
CA CYS A 384 -14.99 1.44 0.21
C CYS A 384 -15.96 2.51 0.74
N VAL A 385 -15.47 3.65 1.23
CA VAL A 385 -16.33 4.77 1.67
C VAL A 385 -16.85 5.52 0.44
N PRO A 386 -18.17 5.63 0.23
CA PRO A 386 -18.73 6.45 -0.82
C PRO A 386 -18.42 7.92 -0.56
N HIS A 387 -17.82 8.60 -1.54
CA HIS A 387 -17.42 9.99 -1.47
C HIS A 387 -17.43 10.65 -2.85
N GLY A 388 -17.14 11.95 -2.91
CA GLY A 388 -17.03 12.68 -4.18
C GLY A 388 -16.74 14.16 -3.96
N PHE A 389 -16.49 14.89 -5.05
CA PHE A 389 -16.19 16.33 -5.01
C PHE A 389 -17.03 17.12 -5.99
N SER A 390 -17.61 18.25 -5.59
CA SER A 390 -18.33 19.16 -6.48
C SER A 390 -17.76 20.59 -6.43
N GLY A 391 -18.31 21.49 -7.26
CA GLY A 391 -17.77 22.82 -7.50
C GLY A 391 -16.64 22.84 -8.51
N THR A 392 -15.82 23.89 -8.44
CA THR A 392 -14.71 24.11 -9.35
C THR A 392 -13.38 24.10 -8.60
N GLY A 393 -12.47 23.22 -9.02
CA GLY A 393 -11.14 23.12 -8.41
C GLY A 393 -10.33 21.93 -8.92
N ALA A 394 -9.22 21.67 -8.24
CA ALA A 394 -8.36 20.53 -8.52
C ALA A 394 -7.79 19.92 -7.25
N LEU A 395 -7.57 18.61 -7.30
CA LEU A 395 -7.03 17.81 -6.22
C LEU A 395 -5.91 16.91 -6.75
N ILE A 396 -4.90 16.66 -5.92
CA ILE A 396 -4.12 15.44 -6.03
C ILE A 396 -4.90 14.33 -5.33
N LYS A 397 -5.00 13.16 -5.96
CA LYS A 397 -5.47 11.90 -5.33
C LYS A 397 -4.31 10.92 -5.27
N LEU A 398 -4.02 10.43 -4.08
CA LEU A 398 -3.02 9.41 -3.79
C LEU A 398 -3.73 8.22 -3.14
N GLY A 399 -3.41 7.01 -3.58
CA GLY A 399 -4.01 5.78 -3.08
C GLY A 399 -2.94 4.74 -2.76
N ASN A 400 -3.22 3.93 -1.75
CA ASN A 400 -2.39 2.80 -1.35
C ASN A 400 -3.24 1.53 -1.15
N GLY A 401 -2.57 0.42 -0.83
CA GLY A 401 -3.22 -0.87 -0.54
C GLY A 401 -3.82 -0.98 0.87
N GLU A 402 -3.89 0.10 1.67
CA GLU A 402 -4.51 0.02 3.00
C GLU A 402 -6.02 -0.15 2.87
N GLY A 403 -6.50 -1.36 3.14
CA GLY A 403 -7.83 -1.83 2.77
C GLY A 403 -7.69 -3.25 2.26
N TYR A 404 -7.87 -3.45 0.96
CA TYR A 404 -7.42 -4.65 0.27
C TYR A 404 -6.67 -4.27 -1.01
N GLY A 405 -5.52 -4.89 -1.25
CA GLY A 405 -4.64 -4.60 -2.38
C GLY A 405 -4.59 -5.72 -3.41
N TYR A 406 -3.59 -5.67 -4.27
CA TYR A 406 -3.34 -6.63 -5.34
C TYR A 406 -3.18 -8.07 -4.82
N LEU A 407 -2.50 -8.27 -3.69
CA LEU A 407 -2.32 -9.59 -3.10
C LEU A 407 -3.65 -10.18 -2.63
N GLU A 408 -4.50 -9.37 -1.98
CA GLU A 408 -5.85 -9.78 -1.61
C GLU A 408 -6.74 -10.00 -2.84
N HIS A 409 -6.60 -9.21 -3.91
CA HIS A 409 -7.29 -9.47 -5.18
C HIS A 409 -6.91 -10.86 -5.73
N LEU A 410 -5.63 -11.22 -5.69
CA LEU A 410 -5.14 -12.52 -6.14
C LEU A 410 -5.77 -13.66 -5.33
N GLU A 411 -5.80 -13.55 -4.01
CA GLU A 411 -6.43 -14.55 -3.12
C GLU A 411 -7.95 -14.62 -3.36
N LEU A 412 -8.65 -13.48 -3.37
CA LEU A 412 -10.09 -13.43 -3.57
C LEU A 412 -10.52 -14.02 -4.92
N THR A 413 -9.69 -13.95 -5.96
CA THR A 413 -10.00 -14.62 -7.24
C THR A 413 -10.04 -16.15 -7.12
N GLN A 414 -9.36 -16.71 -6.12
CA GLN A 414 -9.26 -18.15 -5.87
C GLN A 414 -10.17 -18.62 -4.72
N THR A 415 -10.62 -17.72 -3.85
CA THR A 415 -11.49 -18.05 -2.72
C THR A 415 -12.88 -18.53 -3.21
N VAL A 416 -13.27 -19.73 -2.80
CA VAL A 416 -14.62 -20.29 -3.06
C VAL A 416 -15.64 -19.64 -2.11
N ARG A 417 -16.85 -19.32 -2.60
CA ARG A 417 -17.92 -18.66 -1.81
C ARG A 417 -17.48 -17.35 -1.14
N ARG A 418 -16.69 -16.53 -1.86
CA ARG A 418 -16.11 -15.27 -1.34
C ARG A 418 -17.10 -14.40 -0.54
N PRO A 419 -18.33 -14.10 -1.03
CA PRO A 419 -19.23 -13.22 -0.28
C PRO A 419 -19.63 -13.82 1.08
N GLN A 420 -19.79 -15.13 1.17
CA GLN A 420 -20.08 -15.82 2.43
C GLN A 420 -18.85 -15.83 3.34
N THR A 421 -17.67 -16.11 2.79
CA THR A 421 -16.40 -16.08 3.52
C THR A 421 -16.15 -14.72 4.17
N LEU A 422 -16.27 -13.63 3.41
CA LEU A 422 -16.07 -12.26 3.91
C LEU A 422 -17.10 -11.89 4.99
N ARG A 423 -18.37 -12.25 4.80
CA ARG A 423 -19.42 -12.01 5.81
C ARG A 423 -19.17 -12.78 7.09
N ARG A 424 -18.69 -14.02 6.98
CA ARG A 424 -18.35 -14.87 8.14
C ARG A 424 -17.12 -14.35 8.87
N ALA A 425 -16.09 -13.93 8.13
CA ALA A 425 -14.85 -13.44 8.72
C ALA A 425 -15.03 -12.14 9.52
N ARG A 426 -15.97 -11.27 9.10
CA ARG A 426 -16.29 -10.04 9.83
C ARG A 426 -16.83 -10.37 11.22
N ARG A 427 -15.96 -10.21 12.24
CA ARG A 427 -16.26 -10.56 13.64
C ARG A 427 -16.72 -12.03 13.71
N ASP A 428 -15.88 -12.97 13.23
CA ASP A 428 -16.19 -14.41 13.26
C ASP A 428 -16.73 -14.80 14.64
N ARG A 429 -18.01 -15.20 14.64
CA ARG A 429 -18.85 -15.36 15.83
C ARG A 429 -19.35 -16.76 16.04
N ALA A 430 -19.19 -17.65 15.06
CA ALA A 430 -19.62 -19.03 15.26
C ALA A 430 -18.41 -19.94 15.46
N ASP A 431 -18.68 -21.05 16.12
CA ASP A 431 -17.71 -22.12 16.32
C ASP A 431 -17.49 -22.95 15.04
N TRP A 432 -16.66 -23.98 15.16
CA TRP A 432 -16.36 -24.92 14.09
C TRP A 432 -17.31 -26.14 14.06
N GLY A 433 -18.39 -26.13 14.85
CA GLY A 433 -19.44 -27.16 14.89
C GLY A 433 -19.32 -28.13 16.08
N TYR A 434 -18.86 -27.69 17.25
CA TYR A 434 -18.86 -28.56 18.44
C TYR A 434 -20.22 -28.49 19.16
N GLU A 435 -20.63 -29.60 19.78
CA GLU A 435 -21.79 -29.60 20.67
C GLU A 435 -21.37 -28.96 22.01
N PRO A 436 -22.09 -27.93 22.50
CA PRO A 436 -21.83 -27.41 23.83
C PRO A 436 -22.03 -28.52 24.84
N THR A 437 -21.11 -28.67 25.80
CA THR A 437 -21.36 -29.53 26.95
C THR A 437 -22.58 -28.99 27.70
N THR A 438 -23.72 -29.68 27.57
CA THR A 438 -24.87 -29.44 28.43
C THR A 438 -24.48 -29.78 29.85
N THR A 439 -24.12 -28.77 30.64
CA THR A 439 -24.06 -28.92 32.09
C THR A 439 -25.49 -29.09 32.61
N THR A 440 -25.83 -30.32 32.98
CA THR A 440 -26.96 -30.63 33.88
C THR A 440 -26.69 -30.10 35.28
#